data_AF-A0A7C3F149-F1
#
_entry.id   AF-A0A7C3F149-F1
#
_cell.length_a   1.000
_cell.length_b   1.000
_cell.length_c   1.000
_cell.angle_alpha   90.00
_cell.angle_beta   90.00
_cell.angle_gamma   90.00
#
_symmetry.space_group_name_H-M   'P 1'
#
loop_
_entity.id
_entity.type
_entity.pdbx_description
1 polymer ?
#
loop_
_entity_poly.entity_id
_entity_poly.type
_entity_poly.pdbx_seq_one_letter_code
_entity_poly.pdbx_strand_id
1 'polypeptide(L)'
;MGKVGICRSILRALRRARLPIVTFAVTYLVAILIGIVLVHIGNDFALSRRDSIIANAQTSSILIAFHKGNRLGAALLDFSANFLSAVANTISGLTLVVPYPVAAYRGWIVGIVSVDSSHVSRLIDLNSALYYVLTVILQLIPYSLAGGAGVNLGLAFLWPRPSYQGEKWLGLPKEAIRDVLRIYILVLPLFFAASLFEFLAN
;
A
#
# COMPACT_ATOMS: atom_id res chain seq x y z
N MET A 1 15.16 -4.72 -33.02
CA MET A 1 14.70 -3.90 -31.87
C MET A 1 15.62 -4.17 -30.69
N GLY A 2 16.43 -3.19 -30.27
CA GLY A 2 17.43 -3.37 -29.21
C GLY A 2 16.80 -3.72 -27.86
N LYS A 3 17.41 -4.67 -27.13
CA LYS A 3 17.01 -5.05 -25.77
C LYS A 3 17.04 -3.80 -24.87
N VAL A 4 15.87 -3.21 -24.64
CA VAL A 4 15.73 -2.14 -23.64
C VAL A 4 15.97 -2.80 -22.27
N GLY A 5 17.03 -2.38 -21.56
CA GLY A 5 17.34 -2.91 -20.24
C GLY A 5 16.17 -2.76 -19.26
N ILE A 6 16.04 -3.73 -18.35
CA ILE A 6 14.93 -3.84 -17.39
C ILE A 6 14.73 -2.55 -16.59
N CYS A 7 15.81 -1.91 -16.11
CA CYS A 7 15.70 -0.64 -15.39
C CYS A 7 15.05 0.47 -16.23
N ARG A 8 15.40 0.57 -17.53
CA ARG A 8 14.80 1.57 -18.43
C ARG A 8 13.32 1.28 -18.68
N SER A 9 12.90 0.02 -18.73
CA SER A 9 11.50 -0.33 -18.93
C SER A 9 10.66 -0.04 -17.68
N ILE A 10 11.19 -0.34 -16.48
CA ILE A 10 10.55 0.02 -15.20
C ILE A 10 10.41 1.54 -15.06
N LEU A 11 11.47 2.31 -15.33
CA LEU A 11 11.42 3.77 -15.26
C LEU A 11 10.38 4.37 -16.23
N ARG A 12 10.24 3.80 -17.43
CA ARG A 12 9.19 4.22 -18.38
C ARG A 12 7.79 3.91 -17.85
N ALA A 13 7.59 2.73 -17.27
CA ALA A 13 6.31 2.35 -16.67
C ALA A 13 5.92 3.31 -15.53
N LEU A 14 6.86 3.58 -14.61
CA LEU A 14 6.69 4.57 -13.54
C LEU A 14 6.37 5.96 -14.09
N ARG A 15 7.10 6.42 -15.12
CA ARG A 15 6.88 7.75 -15.71
C ARG A 15 5.48 7.89 -16.32
N ARG A 16 4.97 6.83 -16.97
CA ARG A 16 3.62 6.84 -17.56
C ARG A 16 2.53 6.83 -16.49
N ALA A 17 2.72 6.03 -15.43
CA ALA A 17 1.80 5.91 -14.30
C ALA A 17 1.98 6.99 -13.21
N ARG A 18 2.93 7.93 -13.37
CA ARG A 18 3.35 8.88 -12.33
C ARG A 18 2.20 9.65 -11.70
N LEU A 19 1.26 10.14 -12.53
CA LEU A 19 0.19 11.00 -12.04
C LEU A 19 -0.78 10.18 -11.17
N PRO A 20 -1.34 9.05 -11.64
CA PRO A 20 -2.09 8.12 -10.79
C PRO A 20 -1.37 7.66 -9.52
N ILE A 21 -0.06 7.37 -9.59
CA ILE A 21 0.73 6.98 -8.42
C ILE A 21 0.79 8.12 -7.40
N VAL A 22 1.07 9.34 -7.85
CA VAL A 22 1.17 10.51 -6.96
C VAL A 22 -0.18 10.87 -6.37
N THR A 23 -1.26 10.89 -7.15
CA THR A 23 -2.60 11.20 -6.62
C THR A 23 -3.06 10.15 -5.61
N PHE A 24 -2.76 8.87 -5.86
CA PHE A 24 -3.02 7.79 -4.91
C PHE A 24 -2.20 7.97 -3.62
N ALA A 25 -0.89 8.25 -3.74
CA ALA A 25 -0.01 8.48 -2.61
C ALA A 25 -0.46 9.68 -1.76
N VAL A 26 -0.86 10.79 -2.40
CA VAL A 26 -1.38 11.98 -1.72
C VAL A 26 -2.68 11.65 -0.98
N THR A 27 -3.60 10.92 -1.60
CA THR A 27 -4.85 10.50 -0.95
C THR A 27 -4.57 9.65 0.30
N TYR A 28 -3.65 8.70 0.19
CA TYR A 28 -3.23 7.86 1.31
C TYR A 28 -2.61 8.73 2.42
N LEU A 29 -1.65 9.59 2.08
CA LEU A 29 -0.96 10.46 3.04
C LEU A 29 -1.91 11.41 3.76
N VAL A 30 -2.82 12.07 3.05
CA VAL A 30 -3.82 12.96 3.66
C VAL A 30 -4.69 12.19 4.65
N ALA A 31 -5.12 10.98 4.31
CA ALA A 31 -5.92 10.16 5.22
C ALA A 31 -5.14 9.71 6.46
N ILE A 32 -3.84 9.41 6.33
CA ILE A 32 -2.95 9.15 7.48
C ILE A 32 -2.93 10.37 8.40
N LEU A 33 -2.69 11.56 7.85
CA LEU A 33 -2.62 12.80 8.63
C LEU A 33 -3.94 13.08 9.35
N ILE A 34 -5.08 12.85 8.69
CA ILE A 34 -6.41 12.97 9.32
C ILE A 34 -6.54 11.99 10.50
N GLY A 35 -6.16 10.72 10.31
CA GLY A 35 -6.19 9.72 11.38
C GLY A 35 -5.32 10.10 12.58
N ILE A 36 -4.08 10.55 12.32
CA ILE A 36 -3.15 11.05 13.34
C ILE A 36 -3.80 12.20 14.11
N VAL A 37 -4.28 13.24 13.42
CA VAL A 37 -4.88 14.41 14.07
C VAL A 37 -6.04 14.00 14.95
N LEU A 38 -6.95 13.14 14.47
CA LEU A 38 -8.13 12.72 15.23
C LEU A 38 -7.79 12.03 16.55
N VAL A 39 -6.82 11.10 16.56
CA VAL A 39 -6.44 10.43 17.82
C VAL A 39 -5.68 11.36 18.77
N HIS A 40 -4.89 12.30 18.24
CA HIS A 40 -4.14 13.25 19.07
C HIS A 40 -5.01 14.34 19.70
N ILE A 41 -6.18 14.65 19.12
CA ILE A 41 -7.17 15.55 19.74
C ILE A 41 -8.16 14.80 20.66
N GLY A 42 -7.96 13.50 20.89
CA GLY A 42 -8.81 12.70 21.77
C GLY A 42 -10.18 12.35 21.18
N ASN A 43 -10.28 12.18 19.86
CA ASN A 43 -11.56 11.80 19.24
C ASN A 43 -11.99 10.37 19.62
N ASP A 44 -13.07 10.24 20.40
CA ASP A 44 -13.57 8.95 20.90
C ASP A 44 -13.87 7.92 19.79
N PHE A 45 -14.40 8.37 18.65
CA PHE A 45 -14.67 7.47 17.53
C PHE A 45 -13.38 6.89 16.94
N ALA A 46 -12.35 7.71 16.74
CA ALA A 46 -11.06 7.27 16.22
C ALA A 46 -10.35 6.33 17.21
N LEU A 47 -10.35 6.67 18.50
CA LEU A 47 -9.73 5.87 19.56
C LEU A 47 -10.42 4.51 19.72
N SER A 48 -11.76 4.49 19.85
CA SER A 48 -12.53 3.24 19.95
C SER A 48 -12.38 2.37 18.71
N ARG A 49 -12.31 2.96 17.51
CA ARG A 49 -12.07 2.21 16.29
C ARG A 49 -10.67 1.60 16.26
N ARG A 50 -9.64 2.35 16.69
CA ARG A 50 -8.28 1.84 16.83
C ARG A 50 -8.23 0.65 17.79
N ASP A 51 -8.89 0.75 18.94
CA ASP A 51 -8.91 -0.33 19.93
C ASP A 51 -9.62 -1.58 19.39
N SER A 52 -10.75 -1.41 18.71
CA SER A 52 -11.46 -2.50 18.03
C SER A 52 -10.60 -3.18 16.97
N ILE A 53 -9.87 -2.41 16.15
CA ILE A 53 -8.99 -2.97 15.12
C ILE A 53 -7.86 -3.80 15.75
N ILE A 54 -7.24 -3.29 16.81
CA ILE A 54 -6.14 -4.00 17.49
C ILE A 54 -6.65 -5.25 18.20
N ALA A 55 -7.80 -5.18 18.87
CA ALA A 55 -8.43 -6.34 19.49
C ALA A 55 -8.73 -7.44 18.47
N ASN A 56 -9.29 -7.08 17.32
CA ASN A 56 -9.55 -8.04 16.24
C ASN A 56 -8.25 -8.62 15.67
N ALA A 57 -7.19 -7.81 15.54
CA ALA A 57 -5.90 -8.26 15.03
C ALA A 57 -5.29 -9.38 15.87
N GLN A 58 -5.52 -9.41 17.20
CA GLN A 58 -5.01 -10.46 18.10
C GLN A 58 -5.45 -11.88 17.70
N THR A 59 -6.60 -12.00 17.04
CA THR A 59 -7.13 -13.27 16.53
C THR A 59 -6.64 -13.64 15.12
N SER A 60 -5.83 -12.78 14.48
CA SER A 60 -5.32 -13.04 13.14
C SER A 60 -4.30 -14.17 13.14
N SER A 61 -4.28 -14.95 12.05
CA SER A 61 -3.29 -16.02 11.85
C SER A 61 -1.85 -15.48 11.87
N ILE A 62 -1.65 -14.23 11.46
CA ILE A 62 -0.36 -13.52 11.47
C ILE A 62 0.14 -13.36 12.90
N LEU A 63 -0.66 -12.73 13.79
CA LEU A 63 -0.25 -12.55 15.18
C LEU A 63 -0.20 -13.87 15.97
N ILE A 64 -1.09 -14.83 15.67
CA ILE A 64 -1.01 -16.18 16.25
C ILE A 64 0.33 -16.85 15.91
N ALA A 65 0.79 -16.75 14.65
CA ALA A 65 2.09 -17.29 14.25
C ALA A 65 3.25 -16.57 14.97
N PHE A 66 3.17 -15.23 15.08
CA PHE A 66 4.17 -14.42 15.77
C PHE A 66 4.28 -14.79 17.26
N HIS A 67 3.15 -14.90 17.96
CA HIS A 67 3.11 -15.27 19.38
C HIS A 67 3.58 -16.71 19.65
N LYS A 68 3.47 -17.61 18.68
CA LYS A 68 4.07 -18.96 18.73
C LYS A 68 5.58 -18.98 18.47
N GLY A 69 6.22 -17.82 18.32
CA GLY A 69 7.64 -17.69 17.98
C GLY A 69 7.95 -17.94 16.50
N ASN A 70 6.96 -18.21 15.65
CA ASN A 70 7.16 -18.43 14.22
C ASN A 70 7.17 -17.08 13.46
N ARG A 71 8.23 -16.30 13.68
CA ARG A 71 8.38 -14.96 13.12
C ARG A 71 8.42 -14.95 11.58
N LEU A 72 9.14 -15.89 10.97
CA LEU A 72 9.19 -16.01 9.51
C LEU A 72 7.82 -16.38 8.93
N GLY A 73 7.09 -17.28 9.58
CA GLY A 73 5.72 -17.62 9.19
C GLY A 73 4.78 -16.42 9.26
N ALA A 74 4.87 -15.61 10.32
CA ALA A 74 4.10 -14.37 10.44
C ALA A 74 4.43 -13.37 9.32
N ALA A 75 5.73 -13.17 9.03
CA ALA A 75 6.19 -12.31 7.94
C ALA A 75 5.66 -12.76 6.56
N LEU A 76 5.66 -14.06 6.28
CA LEU A 76 5.16 -14.60 5.01
C LEU A 76 3.64 -14.46 4.88
N LEU A 77 2.91 -14.64 5.98
CA LEU A 77 1.45 -14.44 6.02
C LEU A 77 1.09 -12.96 5.81
N ASP A 78 1.77 -12.05 6.48
CA ASP A 78 1.57 -10.60 6.31
C ASP A 78 1.92 -10.14 4.90
N PHE A 79 3.07 -10.58 4.37
CA PHE A 79 3.45 -10.34 2.98
C PHE A 79 2.37 -10.79 2.00
N SER A 80 1.84 -12.01 2.19
CA SER A 80 0.82 -12.59 1.33
C SER A 80 -0.49 -11.79 1.40
N ALA A 81 -0.91 -11.40 2.61
CA ALA A 81 -2.11 -10.59 2.81
C ALA A 81 -1.97 -9.20 2.15
N ASN A 82 -0.83 -8.53 2.35
CA ASN A 82 -0.54 -7.24 1.76
C ASN A 82 -0.46 -7.31 0.23
N PHE A 83 0.19 -8.35 -0.31
CA PHE A 83 0.27 -8.58 -1.74
C PHE A 83 -1.10 -8.82 -2.38
N LEU A 84 -1.93 -9.69 -1.79
CA LEU A 84 -3.30 -9.93 -2.26
C LEU A 84 -4.15 -8.66 -2.21
N SER A 85 -4.02 -7.88 -1.13
CA SER A 85 -4.71 -6.61 -0.98
C SER A 85 -4.26 -5.60 -2.05
N ALA A 86 -2.97 -5.58 -2.40
CA ALA A 86 -2.43 -4.73 -3.45
C ALA A 86 -2.93 -5.15 -4.84
N VAL A 87 -2.98 -6.46 -5.14
CA VAL A 87 -3.55 -7.00 -6.38
C VAL A 87 -5.02 -6.62 -6.51
N ALA A 88 -5.82 -6.84 -5.46
CA ALA A 88 -7.22 -6.45 -5.44
C ALA A 88 -7.39 -4.94 -5.70
N ASN A 89 -6.52 -4.11 -5.12
CA ASN A 89 -6.55 -2.67 -5.31
C ASN A 89 -6.06 -2.22 -6.70
N THR A 90 -5.14 -2.97 -7.32
CA THR A 90 -4.77 -2.76 -8.73
C THR A 90 -5.95 -3.07 -9.65
N ILE A 91 -6.67 -4.17 -9.40
CA ILE A 91 -7.85 -4.57 -10.19
C ILE A 91 -8.98 -3.55 -10.01
N SER A 92 -9.25 -3.11 -8.77
CA SER A 92 -10.26 -2.07 -8.52
C SER A 92 -9.94 -0.76 -9.25
N GLY A 93 -8.65 -0.52 -9.54
CA GLY A 93 -8.15 0.55 -10.40
C GLY A 93 -8.80 0.67 -11.77
N LEU A 94 -9.36 -0.42 -12.31
CA LEU A 94 -10.13 -0.40 -13.56
C LEU A 94 -11.40 0.45 -13.46
N THR A 95 -11.96 0.60 -12.25
CA THR A 95 -13.13 1.46 -11.99
C THR A 95 -12.78 2.94 -11.84
N LEU A 96 -11.49 3.27 -11.77
CA LEU A 96 -10.92 4.59 -11.47
C LEU A 96 -11.22 5.17 -10.08
N VAL A 97 -12.42 4.97 -9.55
CA VAL A 97 -12.92 5.63 -8.34
C VAL A 97 -12.68 4.79 -7.09
N VAL A 98 -13.09 3.50 -7.11
CA VAL A 98 -12.97 2.57 -5.97
C VAL A 98 -11.59 2.51 -5.29
N PRO A 99 -10.45 2.54 -6.00
CA PRO A 99 -9.14 2.49 -5.35
C PRO A 99 -8.89 3.64 -4.36
N TYR A 100 -9.46 4.83 -4.57
CA TYR A 100 -9.18 6.01 -3.74
C TYR A 100 -9.85 5.94 -2.35
N PRO A 101 -11.15 5.60 -2.21
CA PRO A 101 -11.75 5.32 -0.90
C PRO A 101 -11.03 4.20 -0.14
N VAL A 102 -10.57 3.15 -0.83
CA VAL A 102 -9.79 2.07 -0.20
C VAL A 102 -8.45 2.61 0.32
N ALA A 103 -7.75 3.44 -0.46
CA ALA A 103 -6.53 4.12 -0.04
C ALA A 103 -6.76 5.01 1.18
N ALA A 104 -7.84 5.79 1.16
CA ALA A 104 -8.20 6.70 2.24
C ALA A 104 -8.55 5.93 3.51
N TYR A 105 -9.36 4.88 3.43
CA TYR A 105 -9.69 4.06 4.58
C TYR A 105 -8.45 3.39 5.20
N ARG A 106 -7.59 2.80 4.36
CA ARG A 106 -6.33 2.21 4.81
C ARG A 106 -5.41 3.25 5.45
N GLY A 107 -5.27 4.41 4.81
CA GLY A 107 -4.50 5.54 5.33
C GLY A 107 -4.99 6.02 6.69
N TRP A 108 -6.29 6.18 6.82
CA TRP A 108 -6.90 6.56 8.09
C TRP A 108 -6.63 5.53 9.19
N ILE A 109 -6.75 4.22 8.91
CA ILE A 109 -6.39 3.15 9.86
C ILE A 109 -4.93 3.28 10.31
N VAL A 110 -4.01 3.45 9.36
CA VAL A 110 -2.58 3.63 9.66
C VAL A 110 -2.35 4.87 10.52
N GLY A 111 -3.10 5.94 10.28
CA GLY A 111 -3.06 7.17 11.06
C GLY A 111 -3.54 6.99 12.50
N ILE A 112 -4.71 6.39 12.72
CA ILE A 112 -5.26 6.24 14.08
C ILE A 112 -4.41 5.30 14.96
N VAL A 113 -3.62 4.39 14.35
CA VAL A 113 -2.69 3.51 15.07
C VAL A 113 -1.40 4.23 15.51
N SER A 114 -1.27 5.55 15.27
CA SER A 114 -0.14 6.35 15.76
C SER A 114 -0.08 6.51 17.29
N VAL A 115 -1.10 6.05 18.03
CA VAL A 115 -1.14 6.03 19.49
C VAL A 115 -1.08 4.61 20.05
N ASP A 116 -0.52 4.45 21.25
CA ASP A 116 -0.43 3.18 21.97
C ASP A 116 -1.75 2.81 22.70
N SER A 117 -1.73 1.71 23.47
CA SER A 117 -2.90 1.22 24.21
C SER A 117 -3.35 2.14 25.34
N SER A 118 -2.47 3.04 25.79
CA SER A 118 -2.77 4.08 26.78
C SER A 118 -3.19 5.40 26.10
N HIS A 119 -3.43 5.36 24.78
CA HIS A 119 -3.74 6.51 23.92
C HIS A 119 -2.65 7.58 23.93
N VAL A 120 -1.41 7.20 24.26
CA VAL A 120 -0.25 8.08 24.22
C VAL A 120 0.37 8.02 22.82
N SER A 121 0.83 9.17 22.33
CA SER A 121 1.45 9.26 21.01
C SER A 121 2.74 8.45 20.92
N ARG A 122 2.83 7.57 19.90
CA ARG A 122 4.07 6.85 19.57
C ARG A 122 5.16 7.77 19.03
N LEU A 123 4.82 9.02 18.68
CA LEU A 123 5.76 10.01 18.16
C LEU A 123 6.58 10.70 19.26
N ILE A 124 6.27 10.44 20.53
CA ILE A 124 6.98 11.03 21.69
C ILE A 124 8.33 10.32 21.91
N ASP A 125 8.34 8.99 21.80
CA ASP A 125 9.55 8.17 21.95
C ASP A 125 10.23 7.95 20.59
N LEU A 126 11.54 8.18 20.52
CA LEU A 126 12.27 8.12 19.25
C LEU A 126 12.21 6.73 18.60
N ASN A 127 12.34 5.65 19.39
CA ASN A 127 12.35 4.29 18.85
C ASN A 127 10.96 3.92 18.31
N SER A 128 9.92 4.24 19.08
CA SER A 128 8.53 4.03 18.69
C SER A 128 8.14 4.85 17.47
N ALA A 129 8.60 6.09 17.39
CA ALA A 129 8.38 6.99 16.26
C ALA A 129 9.07 6.48 15.00
N LEU A 130 10.35 6.09 15.10
CA LEU A 130 11.12 5.53 13.98
C LEU A 130 10.48 4.25 13.47
N TYR A 131 10.12 3.32 14.36
CA TYR A 131 9.43 2.10 13.99
C TYR A 131 8.12 2.40 13.25
N TYR A 132 7.27 3.26 13.80
CA TYR A 132 6.01 3.65 13.16
C TYR A 132 6.23 4.27 11.78
N VAL A 133 7.10 5.29 11.69
CA VAL A 133 7.36 6.02 10.42
C VAL A 133 7.94 5.09 9.36
N LEU A 134 8.85 4.19 9.73
CA LEU A 134 9.42 3.20 8.81
C LEU A 134 8.35 2.24 8.31
N THR A 135 7.51 1.69 9.19
CA THR A 135 6.38 0.82 8.79
C THR A 135 5.42 1.57 7.85
N VAL A 136 5.10 2.83 8.15
CA VAL A 136 4.25 3.66 7.28
C VAL A 136 4.86 3.84 5.90
N ILE A 137 6.14 4.21 5.81
CA ILE A 137 6.83 4.41 4.52
C ILE A 137 6.88 3.11 3.72
N LEU A 138 7.24 2.00 4.39
CA LEU A 138 7.37 0.68 3.79
C LEU A 138 6.05 0.14 3.26
N GLN A 139 4.90 0.54 3.82
CA GLN A 139 3.58 0.18 3.29
C GLN A 139 3.07 1.19 2.25
N LEU A 140 3.24 2.49 2.49
CA LEU A 140 2.70 3.55 1.62
C LEU A 140 3.25 3.45 0.21
N ILE A 141 4.56 3.23 0.06
CA ILE A 141 5.21 3.18 -1.26
C ILE A 141 4.63 2.04 -2.13
N PRO A 142 4.71 0.75 -1.73
CA PRO A 142 4.23 -0.34 -2.59
C PRO A 142 2.72 -0.28 -2.83
N TYR A 143 1.91 0.16 -1.86
CA TYR A 143 0.48 0.35 -2.10
C TYR A 143 0.18 1.49 -3.08
N SER A 144 0.94 2.59 -3.04
CA SER A 144 0.78 3.70 -3.98
C SER A 144 1.19 3.32 -5.40
N LEU A 145 2.27 2.53 -5.53
CA LEU A 145 2.69 1.95 -6.79
C LEU A 145 1.61 1.01 -7.36
N ALA A 146 1.10 0.08 -6.55
CA ALA A 146 0.10 -0.89 -6.99
C ALA A 146 -1.25 -0.24 -7.35
N GLY A 147 -1.77 0.62 -6.48
CA GLY A 147 -3.03 1.34 -6.71
C GLY A 147 -2.95 2.30 -7.88
N GLY A 148 -1.88 3.11 -7.94
CA GLY A 148 -1.64 4.03 -9.05
C GLY A 148 -1.43 3.34 -10.39
N ALA A 149 -0.73 2.20 -10.42
CA ALA A 149 -0.60 1.39 -11.63
C ALA A 149 -1.96 0.85 -12.11
N GLY A 150 -2.82 0.42 -11.18
CA GLY A 150 -4.19 -0.01 -11.48
C GLY A 150 -5.05 1.11 -12.06
N VAL A 151 -5.03 2.29 -11.44
CA VAL A 151 -5.72 3.48 -11.97
C VAL A 151 -5.19 3.86 -13.35
N ASN A 152 -3.86 3.80 -13.55
CA ASN A 152 -3.28 4.06 -14.88
C ASN A 152 -3.74 3.04 -15.93
N LEU A 153 -3.87 1.76 -15.56
CA LEU A 153 -4.43 0.73 -16.43
C LEU A 153 -5.89 1.03 -16.77
N GLY A 154 -6.72 1.41 -15.79
CA GLY A 154 -8.11 1.83 -16.02
C GLY A 154 -8.20 3.05 -16.94
N LEU A 155 -7.34 4.06 -16.74
CA LEU A 155 -7.28 5.23 -17.60
C LEU A 155 -6.84 4.86 -19.02
N ALA A 156 -5.88 3.95 -19.16
CA ALA A 156 -5.44 3.47 -20.47
C ALA A 156 -6.55 2.69 -21.20
N PHE A 157 -7.43 2.01 -20.47
CA PHE A 157 -8.58 1.32 -21.04
C PHE A 157 -9.66 2.28 -21.53
N LEU A 158 -10.05 3.27 -20.71
CA LEU A 158 -11.13 4.22 -21.02
C LEU A 158 -10.68 5.36 -21.95
N TRP A 159 -9.47 5.88 -21.74
CA TRP A 159 -8.88 7.00 -22.48
C TRP A 159 -7.43 6.69 -22.90
N PRO A 160 -7.25 5.85 -23.94
CA PRO A 160 -5.93 5.39 -24.36
C PRO A 160 -5.08 6.54 -24.92
N ARG A 161 -4.03 6.90 -24.17
CA ARG A 161 -2.94 7.77 -24.65
C ARG A 161 -2.21 7.12 -25.83
N PRO A 162 -1.50 7.88 -26.69
CA PRO A 162 -0.77 7.34 -27.84
C PRO A 162 0.15 6.14 -27.51
N SER A 163 0.76 6.13 -26.32
CA SER A 163 1.60 5.02 -25.83
C SER A 163 0.86 3.70 -25.59
N TYR A 164 -0.47 3.71 -25.56
CA TYR A 164 -1.35 2.59 -25.24
C TYR A 164 -2.34 2.25 -26.37
N GLN A 165 -2.22 2.88 -27.54
CA GLN A 165 -3.10 2.61 -28.70
C GLN A 165 -2.71 1.36 -29.50
N GLY A 166 -1.65 0.64 -29.09
CA GLY A 166 -1.20 -0.59 -29.74
C GLY A 166 -2.09 -1.80 -29.44
N GLU A 167 -1.48 -2.98 -29.50
CA GLU A 167 -2.15 -4.27 -29.27
C GLU A 167 -2.95 -4.29 -27.96
N LYS A 168 -4.14 -4.89 -28.02
CA LYS A 168 -5.02 -5.12 -26.87
C LYS A 168 -5.04 -6.62 -26.53
N TRP A 169 -5.19 -6.93 -25.25
CA TRP A 169 -5.41 -8.28 -24.75
C TRP A 169 -6.63 -8.25 -23.82
N LEU A 170 -7.66 -9.02 -24.14
CA LEU A 170 -8.96 -8.99 -23.46
C LEU A 170 -9.56 -7.57 -23.35
N GLY A 171 -9.39 -6.75 -24.40
CA GLY A 171 -9.84 -5.36 -24.46
C GLY A 171 -8.92 -4.34 -23.76
N LEU A 172 -8.00 -4.78 -22.90
CA LEU A 172 -7.04 -3.94 -22.20
C LEU A 172 -5.78 -3.68 -23.05
N PRO A 173 -5.20 -2.46 -23.03
CA PRO A 173 -3.94 -2.20 -23.72
C PRO A 173 -2.79 -3.06 -23.19
N LYS A 174 -2.15 -3.87 -24.05
CA LYS A 174 -1.07 -4.79 -23.66
C LYS A 174 0.12 -4.07 -23.04
N GLU A 175 0.45 -2.88 -23.54
CA GLU A 175 1.52 -2.06 -22.95
C GLU A 175 1.16 -1.53 -21.55
N ALA A 176 -0.11 -1.24 -21.26
CA ALA A 176 -0.53 -0.83 -19.92
C ALA A 176 -0.43 -2.01 -18.93
N ILE A 177 -0.81 -3.22 -19.35
CA ILE A 177 -0.61 -4.43 -18.55
C ILE A 177 0.87 -4.67 -18.29
N ARG A 178 1.72 -4.54 -19.32
CA ARG A 178 3.18 -4.65 -19.17
C ARG A 178 3.73 -3.61 -18.20
N ASP A 179 3.21 -2.38 -18.21
CA ASP A 179 3.61 -1.34 -17.26
C ASP A 179 3.22 -1.72 -15.82
N VAL A 180 2.03 -2.29 -15.58
CA VAL A 180 1.65 -2.84 -14.27
C VAL A 180 2.64 -3.93 -13.84
N LEU A 181 2.89 -4.93 -14.68
CA LEU A 181 3.82 -6.03 -14.37
C LEU A 181 5.24 -5.50 -14.06
N ARG A 182 5.73 -4.51 -14.81
CA ARG A 182 7.03 -3.88 -14.56
C ARG A 182 7.07 -3.15 -13.21
N ILE A 183 5.99 -2.48 -12.82
CA ILE A 183 5.90 -1.81 -11.51
C ILE A 183 5.84 -2.86 -10.39
N TYR A 184 5.19 -4.01 -10.63
CA TYR A 184 5.12 -5.09 -9.65
C TYR A 184 6.47 -5.74 -9.32
N ILE A 185 7.47 -5.62 -10.21
CA ILE A 185 8.88 -5.97 -9.91
C ILE A 185 9.41 -5.18 -8.71
N LEU A 186 8.90 -3.97 -8.47
CA LEU A 186 9.23 -3.16 -7.29
C LEU A 186 8.27 -3.41 -6.12
N VAL A 187 6.98 -3.56 -6.38
CA VAL A 187 5.95 -3.75 -5.34
C VAL A 187 6.21 -5.01 -4.51
N LEU A 188 6.53 -6.12 -5.16
CA LEU A 188 6.80 -7.41 -4.51
C LEU A 188 7.94 -7.34 -3.48
N PRO A 189 9.18 -6.96 -3.85
CA PRO A 189 10.28 -6.91 -2.89
C PRO A 189 10.06 -5.86 -1.80
N LEU A 190 9.34 -4.76 -2.07
CA LEU A 190 9.01 -3.77 -1.07
C LEU A 190 8.05 -4.32 -0.01
N PHE A 191 6.97 -4.99 -0.39
CA PHE A 191 6.08 -5.63 0.58
C PHE A 191 6.79 -6.73 1.37
N PHE A 192 7.64 -7.50 0.69
CA PHE A 192 8.41 -8.55 1.35
C PHE A 192 9.36 -7.95 2.40
N ALA A 193 10.12 -6.92 2.04
CA ALA A 193 10.98 -6.19 2.97
C ALA A 193 10.19 -5.55 4.13
N ALA A 194 9.02 -4.97 3.85
CA ALA A 194 8.14 -4.42 4.88
C ALA A 194 7.71 -5.48 5.89
N SER A 195 7.32 -6.66 5.41
CA SER A 195 6.85 -7.75 6.26
C SER A 195 8.01 -8.37 7.05
N LEU A 196 9.20 -8.50 6.46
CA LEU A 196 10.38 -8.94 7.19
C LEU A 196 10.78 -7.94 8.27
N PHE A 197 10.75 -6.64 7.98
CA PHE A 197 11.01 -5.59 8.96
C PHE A 197 10.05 -5.72 10.15
N GLU A 198 8.74 -5.81 9.89
CA GLU A 198 7.71 -5.86 10.93
C GLU A 198 7.88 -7.03 11.92
N PHE A 199 8.29 -8.21 11.44
CA PHE A 199 8.31 -9.43 12.27
C PHE A 199 9.71 -9.92 12.66
N LEU A 200 10.78 -9.41 12.03
CA LEU A 200 12.16 -9.81 12.35
C LEU A 200 12.98 -8.71 13.03
N ALA A 201 12.65 -7.42 12.82
CA ALA A 201 13.37 -6.31 13.45
C ALA A 201 12.86 -5.99 14.88
N ASN A 202 11.80 -6.67 15.32
CA ASN A 202 11.17 -6.56 16.64
C ASN A 202 11.53 -7.73 17.57
#